data_AF-A0A1N6JQ53-F1
#
_entry.id   AF-A0A1N6JQ53-F1
#
_cell.length_a   1.000
_cell.length_b   1.000
_cell.length_c   1.000
_cell.angle_alpha   90.00
_cell.angle_beta   90.00
_cell.angle_gamma   90.00
#
_symmetry.space_group_name_H-M   'P 1'
#
loop_
_entity.id
_entity.type
_entity.pdbx_description
1 polymer ?
#
loop_
_entity_poly.entity_id
_entity_poly.type
_entity_poly.pdbx_seq_one_letter_code
_entity_poly.pdbx_strand_id
1 'polypeptide(L)'
;MEDNFSNYFSETGKVAREYVETRLDLIKLQAAGKLSKALGLFFSLIMAFLLFFFVVVFLGMMLGFWIGEKYNSFTLGFAWAAGFFIFLFALILVFRKSLIQRPLANLLAAELVEEIEEMEERKEERKKSKDQMAQ
;
A
#
# COMPACT_ATOMS: atom_id res chain seq x y z
N MET A 1 40.90 31.16 30.40
CA MET A 1 40.69 30.59 29.04
C MET A 1 39.58 29.54 29.04
N GLU A 2 39.04 29.11 30.19
CA GLU A 2 37.90 28.18 30.31
C GLU A 2 36.57 28.67 29.70
N ASP A 3 36.25 29.96 29.75
CA ASP A 3 34.87 30.45 29.43
C ASP A 3 34.50 30.29 27.94
N ASN A 4 35.48 30.30 27.04
CA ASN A 4 35.25 30.12 25.61
C ASN A 4 34.91 28.66 25.25
N PHE A 5 35.56 27.69 25.89
CA PHE A 5 35.34 26.26 25.62
C PHE A 5 33.93 25.79 26.00
N SER A 6 33.37 26.32 27.10
CA SER A 6 32.01 26.04 27.52
C SER A 6 30.97 26.58 26.51
N ASN A 7 31.20 27.78 25.95
CA ASN A 7 30.32 28.37 24.94
C ASN A 7 30.29 27.55 23.64
N TYR A 8 31.44 27.09 23.14
CA TYR A 8 31.49 26.24 21.94
C TYR A 8 30.78 24.89 22.12
N PHE A 9 30.86 24.29 23.31
CA PHE A 9 30.16 23.04 23.61
C PHE A 9 28.65 23.24 23.67
N SER A 10 28.21 24.39 24.20
CA SER A 10 26.79 24.77 24.25
C SER A 10 26.22 25.09 22.86
N GLU A 11 26.99 25.74 21.99
CA GLU A 11 26.61 26.00 20.59
C GLU A 11 26.60 24.73 19.75
N THR A 12 27.60 23.87 19.90
CA THR A 12 27.63 22.57 19.20
C THR A 12 26.47 21.69 19.65
N GLY A 13 26.14 21.70 20.95
CA GLY A 13 24.97 21.02 21.50
C GLY A 13 23.65 21.56 20.96
N LYS A 14 23.53 22.87 20.73
CA LYS A 14 22.35 23.48 20.09
C LYS A 14 22.20 23.05 18.63
N VAL A 15 23.27 23.12 17.84
CA VAL A 15 23.25 22.72 16.42
C VAL A 15 22.96 21.21 16.29
N ALA A 16 23.54 20.38 17.16
CA ALA A 16 23.26 18.94 17.19
C ALA A 16 21.79 18.65 17.54
N ARG A 17 21.21 19.40 18.48
CA ARG A 17 19.81 19.26 18.88
C ARG A 17 18.85 19.65 17.76
N GLU A 18 19.12 20.76 17.07
CA GLU A 18 18.34 21.24 15.93
C GLU A 18 18.42 20.28 14.73
N TYR A 19 19.57 19.65 14.52
CA TYR A 19 19.76 18.62 13.50
C TYR A 19 18.98 17.33 13.81
N VAL A 20 18.94 16.92 15.07
CA VAL A 20 18.16 15.76 15.52
C VAL A 20 16.66 16.03 15.39
N GLU A 21 16.19 17.22 15.80
CA GLU A 21 14.78 17.63 15.61
C GLU A 21 14.37 17.61 14.14
N THR A 22 15.18 18.22 13.27
CA THR A 22 14.90 18.25 11.83
C THR A 22 14.85 16.84 11.24
N ARG A 23 15.74 15.94 11.66
CA ARG A 23 15.72 14.54 11.20
C ARG A 23 14.50 13.77 11.71
N LEU A 24 14.06 14.03 12.94
CA LEU A 24 12.86 13.42 13.50
C LEU A 24 11.60 13.89 12.76
N ASP A 25 11.52 15.17 12.41
CA ASP A 25 10.39 15.70 11.63
C ASP A 25 10.38 15.16 10.20
N LEU A 26 11.55 15.02 9.56
CA LEU A 26 11.66 14.35 8.27
C LEU A 26 11.18 12.89 8.35
N ILE A 27 11.60 12.13 9.37
CA ILE A 27 11.17 10.74 9.54
C ILE A 27 9.65 10.66 9.78
N LYS A 28 9.07 11.55 10.59
CA LYS A 28 7.61 11.61 10.79
C LYS A 28 6.87 11.90 9.50
N LEU A 29 7.35 12.88 8.72
CA LEU A 29 6.69 13.29 7.48
C LEU A 29 6.79 12.19 6.41
N GLN A 30 7.97 11.56 6.27
CA GLN A 30 8.16 10.42 5.37
C GLN A 30 7.36 9.19 5.81
N ALA A 31 7.28 8.94 7.12
CA ALA A 31 6.47 7.85 7.67
C ALA A 31 4.98 8.09 7.42
N ALA A 32 4.47 9.31 7.67
CA ALA A 32 3.09 9.68 7.42
C ALA A 32 2.72 9.56 5.93
N GLY A 33 3.59 10.06 5.02
CA GLY A 33 3.38 9.92 3.58
C GLY A 33 3.34 8.45 3.12
N LYS A 34 4.31 7.64 3.56
CA LYS A 34 4.36 6.20 3.25
C LYS A 34 3.19 5.42 3.85
N LEU A 35 2.76 5.77 5.06
CA LEU A 35 1.60 5.16 5.72
C LEU A 35 0.32 5.49 4.98
N SER A 36 0.08 6.76 4.61
CA SER A 36 -1.11 7.16 3.85
C SER A 36 -1.18 6.45 2.49
N LYS A 37 -0.05 6.34 1.79
CA LYS A 37 0.03 5.64 0.49
C LYS A 37 -0.22 4.14 0.64
N ALA A 38 0.38 3.51 1.65
CA ALA A 38 0.12 2.12 1.99
C ALA A 38 -1.35 1.90 2.34
N LEU A 39 -1.94 2.75 3.19
CA LEU A 39 -3.34 2.69 3.59
C LEU A 39 -4.28 2.85 2.39
N GLY A 40 -3.99 3.78 1.47
CA GLY A 40 -4.77 3.95 0.25
C GLY A 40 -4.77 2.69 -0.63
N LEU A 41 -3.60 2.07 -0.79
CA LEU A 41 -3.46 0.82 -1.55
C LEU A 41 -4.10 -0.37 -0.84
N PHE A 42 -4.01 -0.45 0.49
CA PHE A 42 -4.75 -1.43 1.29
C PHE A 42 -6.26 -1.24 1.13
N PHE A 43 -6.76 -0.01 1.14
CA PHE A 43 -8.18 0.29 0.98
C PHE A 43 -8.69 -0.08 -0.41
N SER A 44 -7.94 0.27 -1.46
CA SER A 44 -8.27 -0.13 -2.84
C SER A 44 -8.31 -1.65 -2.99
N LEU A 45 -7.32 -2.36 -2.42
CA LEU A 45 -7.29 -3.82 -2.44
C LEU A 45 -8.44 -4.44 -1.66
N ILE A 46 -8.76 -3.92 -0.46
CA ILE A 46 -9.89 -4.42 0.35
C ILE A 46 -11.20 -4.25 -0.42
N MET A 47 -11.37 -3.13 -1.12
CA MET A 47 -12.59 -2.82 -1.85
C MET A 47 -12.74 -3.73 -3.07
N ALA A 48 -11.66 -3.94 -3.83
CA ALA A 48 -11.64 -4.87 -4.95
C ALA A 48 -11.90 -6.32 -4.49
N PHE A 49 -11.27 -6.75 -3.39
CA PHE A 49 -11.48 -8.08 -2.82
C PHE A 49 -12.92 -8.28 -2.33
N LEU A 50 -13.50 -7.26 -1.69
CA LEU A 50 -14.88 -7.27 -1.25
C LEU A 50 -15.85 -7.41 -2.42
N LEU A 51 -15.65 -6.64 -3.50
CA LEU A 51 -16.48 -6.72 -4.70
C LEU A 51 -16.37 -8.09 -5.37
N PHE A 52 -15.14 -8.61 -5.50
CA PHE A 52 -14.90 -9.95 -6.02
C PHE A 52 -15.60 -11.03 -5.18
N PHE A 53 -15.54 -10.91 -3.85
CA PHE A 53 -16.22 -11.82 -2.93
C PHE A 53 -17.73 -11.84 -3.18
N PHE A 54 -18.36 -10.67 -3.36
CA PHE A 54 -19.78 -10.62 -3.70
C PHE A 54 -20.10 -11.36 -5.00
N VAL A 55 -19.35 -11.13 -6.07
CA VAL A 55 -19.56 -11.81 -7.36
C VAL A 55 -19.52 -13.33 -7.20
N VAL A 56 -18.53 -13.84 -6.48
CA VAL A 56 -18.38 -15.26 -6.20
C VAL A 56 -19.59 -15.81 -5.42
N VAL A 57 -20.06 -15.07 -4.41
CA VAL A 57 -21.22 -15.46 -3.62
C VAL A 57 -22.48 -15.57 -4.48
N PHE A 58 -22.73 -14.58 -5.33
CA PHE A 58 -23.85 -14.59 -6.26
C PHE A 58 -23.77 -15.75 -7.27
N LEU A 59 -22.58 -16.05 -7.79
CA LEU A 59 -22.37 -17.23 -8.64
C LEU A 59 -22.70 -18.53 -7.90
N GLY A 60 -22.26 -18.66 -6.65
CA GLY A 60 -22.57 -19.82 -5.82
C GLY A 60 -24.07 -19.99 -5.60
N MET A 61 -24.78 -18.90 -5.32
CA MET A 61 -26.25 -18.91 -5.21
C MET A 61 -26.91 -19.31 -6.53
N MET A 62 -26.48 -18.74 -7.66
CA MET A 62 -27.00 -19.07 -8.99
C MET A 62 -26.85 -20.57 -9.29
N LEU A 63 -25.65 -21.13 -9.06
CA LEU A 63 -25.40 -22.56 -9.26
C LEU A 63 -26.25 -23.41 -8.31
N GLY A 64 -26.36 -23.00 -7.05
CA GLY A 64 -27.15 -23.69 -6.04
C GLY A 64 -28.64 -23.78 -6.42
N PHE A 65 -29.21 -22.67 -6.88
CA PHE A 65 -30.60 -22.64 -7.34
C PHE A 65 -30.82 -23.43 -8.62
N TRP A 66 -29.94 -23.28 -9.61
CA TRP A 66 -30.07 -23.97 -10.90
C TRP A 66 -29.98 -25.49 -10.77
N ILE A 67 -29.04 -25.98 -9.94
CA ILE A 67 -28.91 -27.41 -9.63
C ILE A 67 -30.09 -27.85 -8.75
N GLY A 68 -30.46 -27.06 -7.74
CA GLY A 68 -31.56 -27.39 -6.83
C GLY A 68 -32.90 -27.59 -7.55
N GLU A 69 -33.20 -26.75 -8.54
CA GLU A 69 -34.41 -26.84 -9.35
C GLU A 69 -34.40 -28.10 -10.24
N LYS A 70 -33.25 -28.41 -10.85
CA LYS A 70 -33.11 -29.61 -11.71
C LYS A 70 -33.31 -30.92 -10.94
N TYR A 71 -32.86 -30.99 -9.69
CA TYR A 71 -32.97 -32.18 -8.84
C TYR A 71 -34.18 -32.15 -7.89
N ASN A 72 -35.07 -31.13 -7.97
CA ASN A 72 -36.21 -30.93 -7.08
C ASN A 72 -35.83 -30.93 -5.57
N SER A 73 -34.57 -30.64 -5.26
CA SER A 73 -34.04 -30.66 -3.90
C SER A 73 -32.99 -29.59 -3.74
N PHE A 74 -33.34 -28.55 -2.99
CA PHE A 74 -32.43 -27.44 -2.67
C PHE A 74 -31.17 -27.91 -1.94
N THR A 75 -31.26 -28.96 -1.12
CA THR A 75 -30.14 -29.49 -0.34
C THR A 75 -28.99 -29.96 -1.23
N LEU A 76 -29.30 -30.66 -2.33
CA LEU A 76 -28.29 -31.11 -3.29
C LEU A 76 -27.68 -29.94 -4.07
N GLY A 77 -28.48 -28.95 -4.44
CA GLY A 77 -28.00 -27.73 -5.10
C GLY A 77 -27.00 -26.96 -4.25
N PHE A 78 -27.34 -26.71 -2.99
CA PHE A 78 -26.43 -26.03 -2.06
C PHE A 78 -25.20 -26.87 -1.68
N ALA A 79 -25.30 -28.21 -1.65
CA ALA A 79 -24.14 -29.07 -1.43
C ALA A 79 -23.09 -28.91 -2.55
N TRP A 80 -23.53 -28.82 -3.81
CA TRP A 80 -22.65 -28.53 -4.94
C TRP A 80 -22.06 -27.11 -4.88
N ALA A 81 -22.87 -26.11 -4.52
CA ALA A 81 -22.37 -24.76 -4.30
C ALA A 81 -21.31 -24.70 -3.19
N ALA A 82 -21.53 -25.41 -2.08
CA ALA A 82 -20.56 -25.53 -0.98
C ALA A 82 -19.25 -26.21 -1.45
N GLY A 83 -19.35 -27.28 -2.24
CA GLY A 83 -18.18 -27.92 -2.86
C GLY A 83 -17.41 -26.96 -3.78
N PHE A 84 -18.11 -26.16 -4.57
CA PHE A 84 -17.50 -25.12 -5.41
C PHE A 84 -16.78 -24.05 -4.57
N PHE A 85 -17.37 -23.59 -3.46
CA PHE A 85 -16.70 -22.66 -2.54
C PHE A 85 -15.44 -23.26 -1.91
N ILE A 86 -15.48 -24.54 -1.50
CA ILE A 86 -14.30 -25.23 -0.95
C ILE A 86 -13.20 -25.34 -2.01
N PHE A 87 -13.56 -25.70 -3.24
CA PHE A 87 -12.63 -25.77 -4.36
C PHE A 87 -12.01 -24.40 -4.65
N LEU A 88 -12.83 -23.35 -4.72
CA LEU A 88 -12.35 -21.99 -4.95
C LEU A 88 -11.47 -21.49 -3.80
N PHE A 89 -11.80 -21.84 -2.55
CA PHE A 89 -10.98 -21.54 -1.39
C PHE A 89 -9.61 -22.23 -1.47
N ALA A 90 -9.57 -23.52 -1.83
CA ALA A 90 -8.32 -24.24 -2.07
C ALA A 90 -7.50 -23.60 -3.20
N LEU A 91 -8.16 -23.18 -4.28
CA LEU A 91 -7.51 -22.48 -5.39
C LEU A 91 -6.92 -21.14 -4.93
N ILE A 92 -7.65 -20.35 -4.14
CA ILE A 92 -7.14 -19.12 -3.52
C ILE A 92 -5.93 -19.42 -2.63
N LEU A 93 -5.93 -20.50 -1.84
CA LEU A 93 -4.79 -20.85 -0.98
C LEU A 93 -3.53 -21.20 -1.79
N VAL A 94 -3.68 -21.89 -2.92
CA VAL A 94 -2.55 -22.23 -3.81
C VAL A 94 -2.05 -21.00 -4.56
N PHE A 95 -2.97 -20.21 -5.13
CA PHE A 95 -2.62 -19.02 -5.91
C PHE A 95 -2.37 -17.76 -5.06
N ARG A 96 -2.56 -17.83 -3.74
CA ARG A 96 -2.33 -16.77 -2.73
C ARG A 96 -1.05 -15.99 -2.99
N LYS A 97 0.05 -16.69 -3.24
CA LYS A 97 1.37 -16.06 -3.44
C LYS A 97 1.47 -15.31 -4.78
N SER A 98 0.74 -15.74 -5.80
CA SER A 98 0.85 -15.16 -7.15
C SER A 98 -0.20 -14.09 -7.42
N LEU A 99 -1.43 -14.24 -6.92
CA LEU A 99 -2.55 -13.32 -7.21
C LEU A 99 -2.61 -12.12 -6.26
N ILE A 100 -2.14 -12.24 -5.02
CA ILE A 100 -2.24 -11.15 -4.03
C ILE A 100 -0.88 -10.47 -3.85
N GLN A 101 0.19 -11.23 -3.61
CA GLN A 101 1.48 -10.62 -3.26
C GLN A 101 2.15 -9.92 -4.45
N ARG A 102 2.08 -10.48 -5.66
CA ARG A 102 2.77 -9.93 -6.84
C ARG A 102 2.13 -8.65 -7.40
N PRO A 103 0.81 -8.59 -7.71
CA PRO A 103 0.23 -7.36 -8.24
C PRO A 103 0.17 -6.25 -7.21
N LEU A 104 -0.02 -6.57 -5.92
CA LEU A 104 0.06 -5.57 -4.86
C LEU A 104 1.47 -4.98 -4.72
N ALA A 105 2.50 -5.83 -4.75
CA ALA A 105 3.89 -5.38 -4.71
C ALA A 105 4.27 -4.57 -5.96
N ASN A 106 3.79 -4.96 -7.15
CA ASN A 106 4.05 -4.22 -8.39
C ASN A 106 3.32 -2.88 -8.43
N LEU A 107 2.07 -2.79 -7.97
CA LEU A 107 1.34 -1.51 -7.88
C LEU A 107 2.01 -0.57 -6.89
N LEU A 108 2.37 -1.07 -5.69
CA LEU A 108 3.14 -0.31 -4.71
C LEU A 108 4.50 0.14 -5.27
N ALA A 109 5.21 -0.74 -5.97
CA ALA A 109 6.53 -0.44 -6.53
C ALA A 109 6.45 0.57 -7.68
N ALA A 110 5.50 0.41 -8.62
CA ALA A 110 5.32 1.32 -9.74
C ALA A 110 4.98 2.74 -9.25
N GLU A 111 4.04 2.83 -8.32
CA GLU A 111 3.61 4.09 -7.74
C GLU A 111 4.72 4.75 -6.87
N LEU A 112 5.60 3.96 -6.24
CA LEU A 112 6.78 4.49 -5.55
C LEU A 112 7.86 4.99 -6.53
N VAL A 113 8.08 4.28 -7.65
CA VAL A 113 9.05 4.69 -8.67
C VAL A 113 8.63 6.00 -9.34
N GLU A 114 7.35 6.14 -9.67
CA GLU A 114 6.78 7.35 -10.26
C GLU A 114 6.93 8.58 -9.33
N GLU A 115 6.70 8.40 -8.02
CA GLU A 115 6.91 9.47 -7.03
C GLU A 115 8.39 9.86 -6.86
N ILE A 116 9.32 8.91 -7.07
CA ILE A 116 10.77 9.19 -7.02
C ILE A 116 11.19 9.98 -8.26
N GLU A 117 10.71 9.61 -9.45
CA GLU A 117 10.99 10.31 -10.71
C GLU A 117 10.45 11.75 -10.67
N GLU A 118 9.21 11.97 -10.22
CA GLU A 118 8.64 13.32 -10.07
C GLU A 118 9.42 14.19 -9.07
N MET A 119 9.97 13.60 -8.00
CA MET A 119 10.80 14.33 -7.03
C MET A 119 12.18 14.70 -7.59
N GLU A 120 12.76 13.86 -8.45
CA GLU A 120 14.04 14.15 -9.12
C GLU A 120 13.89 15.26 -10.15
N GLU A 121 12.86 15.19 -11.01
CA GLU A 121 12.58 16.24 -12.01
C GLU A 121 12.36 17.61 -11.34
N ARG A 122 11.57 17.65 -10.26
CA ARG A 122 11.31 18.89 -9.52
C ARG A 122 12.55 19.47 -8.83
N LYS A 123 13.54 18.62 -8.48
CA LYS A 123 14.84 19.05 -7.95
C LYS A 123 15.73 19.61 -9.03
N GLU A 124 15.74 19.01 -10.22
CA GLU A 124 16.49 19.52 -11.37
C GLU A 124 15.96 20.87 -11.85
N GLU A 125 14.64 21.05 -11.91
CA GLU A 125 14.01 22.32 -12.26
C GLU A 125 14.37 23.44 -11.26
N ARG A 126 14.36 23.15 -9.95
CA ARG A 126 14.79 24.13 -8.93
C ARG A 126 16.27 24.48 -9.03
N LYS A 127 17.13 23.55 -9.45
CA LYS A 127 18.56 23.81 -9.66
C LYS A 127 18.78 24.74 -10.85
N LYS A 128 18.14 24.44 -11.99
CA LYS A 128 18.20 25.29 -13.19
C LYS A 128 17.63 26.69 -12.96
N SER A 129 16.54 26.80 -12.19
CA SER A 129 15.94 28.09 -11.81
C SER A 129 16.86 28.94 -10.93
N LYS A 130 17.61 28.32 -10.00
CA LYS A 130 18.56 29.03 -9.14
C LYS A 130 19.81 29.48 -9.88
N ASP A 131 20.29 28.67 -10.81
CA ASP A 131 21.45 29.01 -11.63
C ASP A 131 21.14 30.14 -12.65
N GLN A 132 19.89 30.24 -13.11
CA GLN A 132 19.42 31.35 -13.97
C GLN A 132 19.18 32.67 -13.21
N MET A 133 18.93 32.65 -11.90
CA MET A 133 18.80 33.87 -11.08
C MET A 133 20.14 34.40 -10.56
N ALA A 134 21.20 33.61 -10.67
CA ALA A 134 22.56 33.97 -10.23
C ALA A 134 23.46 34.49 -11.36
N GLN A 135 22.94 34.57 -12.59
CA GLN A 135 23.54 35.27 -13.74
C GLN A 135 22.80 36.58 -14.01
#